data_AF-A0A7K6TQ98-F1
#
_entry.id   AF-A0A7K6TQ98-F1
#
_cell.length_a   1.000
_cell.length_b   1.000
_cell.length_c   1.000
_cell.angle_alpha   90.00
_cell.angle_beta   90.00
_cell.angle_gamma   90.00
#
_symmetry.space_group_name_H-M   'P 1'
#
loop_
_entity.id
_entity.type
_entity.pdbx_description
1 polymer ?
#
loop_
_entity_poly.entity_id
_entity_poly.type
_entity_poly.pdbx_seq_one_letter_code
_entity_poly.pdbx_strand_id
1 'polypeptide(L)'
;SAAGARACAVAWGLTRTLSLSTLTDGVPTTCCFSYQQRPVPRGLIASIYITSSSCTQPGVILVTKKKKELCADPQAPWVQAHLKHFQIVKN
;
A
#
# COMPACT_ATOMS: atom_id res chain seq x y z
N SER A 1 34.88 14.77 22.79
CA SER A 1 36.09 14.90 21.95
C SER A 1 35.66 15.06 20.51
N ALA A 2 36.12 16.15 19.88
CA ALA A 2 35.68 16.63 18.58
C ALA A 2 36.51 16.03 17.42
N ALA A 3 35.83 15.65 16.35
CA ALA A 3 36.32 15.54 14.98
C ALA A 3 35.04 15.44 14.12
N GLY A 4 34.70 16.28 13.17
CA GLY A 4 35.44 17.23 12.36
C GLY A 4 34.57 17.39 11.11
N ALA A 5 33.54 18.24 11.19
CA ALA A 5 32.57 18.42 10.12
C ALA A 5 33.21 19.13 8.93
N ARG A 6 33.35 18.45 7.80
CA ARG A 6 33.67 19.08 6.53
C ARG A 6 32.43 19.80 6.02
N ALA A 7 32.27 21.05 6.41
CA ALA A 7 31.31 21.97 5.84
C ALA A 7 31.80 22.40 4.45
N CYS A 8 31.21 21.85 3.38
CA CYS A 8 31.31 22.47 2.07
C CYS A 8 30.46 23.74 2.10
N ALA A 9 31.11 24.91 2.06
CA ALA A 9 30.45 26.18 1.83
C ALA A 9 29.82 26.16 0.44
N VAL A 10 28.49 26.04 0.37
CA VAL A 10 27.73 26.19 -0.88
C VAL A 10 27.01 27.52 -0.77
N ALA A 11 27.37 28.46 -1.65
CA ALA A 11 26.85 29.81 -1.73
C ALA A 11 25.30 29.84 -1.79
N TRP A 12 24.68 30.86 -1.18
CA TRP A 12 23.24 31.12 -1.27
C TRP A 12 22.85 31.48 -2.71
N GLY A 13 22.62 30.45 -3.52
CA GLY A 13 21.77 30.47 -4.70
C GLY A 13 20.47 29.73 -4.36
N LEU A 14 19.34 30.43 -4.47
CA LEU A 14 18.00 29.89 -4.28
C LEU A 14 17.73 28.75 -5.28
N THR A 15 17.67 27.52 -4.78
CA THR A 15 16.66 26.47 -5.07
C THR A 15 17.15 25.15 -4.47
N ARG A 16 16.62 24.79 -3.31
CA ARG A 16 16.89 23.48 -2.69
C ARG A 16 15.57 22.80 -2.37
N THR A 17 14.83 22.37 -3.39
CA THR A 17 13.75 21.40 -3.20
C THR A 17 14.37 20.02 -3.03
N LEU A 18 14.77 19.72 -1.79
CA LEU A 18 15.11 18.36 -1.39
C LEU A 18 13.87 17.76 -0.70
N SER A 19 12.94 17.20 -1.48
CA SER A 19 11.88 16.35 -0.90
C SER A 19 12.52 15.02 -0.49
N LEU A 20 12.96 14.94 0.76
CA LEU A 20 13.41 13.71 1.39
C LEU A 20 12.22 13.02 2.05
N SER A 21 11.55 12.11 1.34
CA SER A 21 10.58 11.20 1.93
C SER A 21 11.23 9.82 2.08
N THR A 22 12.02 9.62 3.12
CA THR A 22 12.43 8.28 3.56
C THR A 22 12.08 8.09 5.01
N LEU A 23 10.89 7.57 5.27
CA LEU A 23 10.53 6.91 6.52
C LEU A 23 9.96 5.53 6.17
N THR A 24 10.83 4.63 5.72
CA THR A 24 10.56 3.18 5.74
C THR A 24 10.97 2.66 7.10
N ASP A 25 10.05 2.71 8.05
CA ASP A 25 10.12 1.90 9.28
C ASP A 25 9.85 0.44 8.89
N GLY A 26 10.90 -0.31 8.55
CA GLY A 26 11.02 -1.77 8.67
C GLY A 26 10.06 -2.74 7.95
N VAL A 27 8.88 -2.33 7.52
CA VAL A 27 7.87 -3.17 6.86
C VAL A 27 7.32 -2.40 5.66
N PRO A 28 7.41 -2.94 4.43
CA PRO A 28 6.75 -2.31 3.29
C PRO A 28 5.25 -2.26 3.56
N THR A 29 4.72 -1.06 3.83
CA THR A 29 3.29 -0.86 3.95
C THR A 29 2.70 -0.93 2.55
N THR A 30 2.00 -2.02 2.24
CA THR A 30 1.31 -2.15 0.95
C THR A 30 0.05 -1.29 0.96
N CYS A 31 0.11 -0.15 0.25
CA CYS A 31 -1.04 0.72 0.01
C CYS A 31 -1.58 0.58 -1.41
N CYS A 32 -2.87 0.84 -1.55
CA CYS A 32 -3.54 0.90 -2.84
C CYS A 32 -3.58 2.33 -3.37
N PHE A 33 -3.10 2.53 -4.60
CA PHE A 33 -3.18 3.81 -5.32
C PHE A 33 -4.23 3.78 -6.44
N SER A 34 -4.64 2.58 -6.85
CA SER A 34 -5.62 2.35 -7.90
C SER A 34 -6.38 1.06 -7.62
N TYR A 35 -7.67 1.04 -7.95
CA TYR A 35 -8.53 -0.12 -7.74
C TYR A 35 -8.83 -0.86 -9.03
N GLN A 36 -9.02 -2.18 -8.92
CA GLN A 36 -9.59 -2.96 -10.00
C GLN A 36 -11.05 -2.59 -10.23
N GLN A 37 -11.33 -2.15 -11.45
CA GLN A 37 -12.68 -1.78 -11.86
C GLN A 37 -13.54 -3.00 -12.23
N ARG A 38 -12.90 -4.07 -12.72
CA ARG A 38 -13.60 -5.29 -13.14
C ARG A 38 -13.73 -6.24 -11.96
N PRO A 39 -14.91 -6.83 -11.72
CA PRO A 39 -15.07 -7.86 -10.70
C PRO A 39 -14.16 -9.05 -10.97
N VAL A 40 -13.40 -9.46 -9.96
CA VAL A 40 -12.55 -10.65 -10.04
C VAL A 40 -13.40 -11.89 -9.69
N PRO A 41 -13.41 -12.96 -10.50
CA PRO A 41 -14.12 -14.18 -10.16
C PRO A 41 -13.59 -14.83 -8.87
N ARG A 42 -14.52 -15.18 -7.96
CA ARG A 42 -14.22 -15.84 -6.67
C ARG A 42 -13.27 -17.03 -6.78
N GLY A 43 -13.47 -17.88 -7.79
CA GLY A 43 -12.67 -19.09 -8.00
C GLY A 43 -11.18 -18.82 -8.29
N LEU A 44 -10.81 -17.58 -8.62
CA LEU A 44 -9.44 -17.16 -8.85
C LEU A 44 -8.77 -16.54 -7.62
N ILE A 45 -9.52 -16.22 -6.58
CA ILE A 45 -9.01 -15.59 -5.35
C ILE A 45 -8.63 -16.69 -4.36
N ALA A 46 -7.42 -16.58 -3.82
CA ALA A 46 -6.89 -17.45 -2.78
C ALA A 46 -7.11 -16.86 -1.38
N SER A 47 -6.89 -15.55 -1.22
CA SER A 47 -7.11 -14.86 0.05
C SER A 47 -7.41 -13.38 -0.14
N ILE A 48 -7.96 -12.77 0.91
CA ILE A 48 -8.29 -11.35 0.97
C ILE A 48 -7.79 -10.79 2.30
N TYR A 49 -7.22 -9.59 2.27
CA TYR A 49 -6.84 -8.82 3.44
C TYR A 49 -7.01 -7.31 3.20
N ILE A 50 -7.10 -6.54 4.28
CA ILE A 50 -7.27 -5.09 4.23
C ILE A 50 -5.88 -4.44 4.33
N THR A 51 -5.67 -3.32 3.62
CA THR A 51 -4.43 -2.53 3.74
C THR A 51 -4.28 -1.96 5.14
N SER A 52 -3.06 -1.54 5.49
CA SER A 52 -2.81 -0.86 6.76
C SER A 52 -3.63 0.43 6.88
N SER A 53 -4.00 0.79 8.11
CA SER A 53 -4.65 2.07 8.45
C SER A 53 -3.72 3.28 8.26
N SER A 54 -2.42 3.05 8.08
CA SER A 54 -1.45 4.10 7.75
C SER A 54 -1.57 4.60 6.30
N CYS A 55 -2.32 3.90 5.43
CA CYS A 55 -2.57 4.34 4.06
C CYS A 55 -3.61 5.47 4.04
N THR A 56 -3.37 6.51 3.24
CA THR A 56 -4.33 7.62 3.04
C THR A 56 -5.64 7.16 2.42
N GLN A 57 -5.59 6.07 1.63
CA GLN A 57 -6.76 5.47 0.99
C GLN A 57 -7.00 4.07 1.54
N PRO A 58 -8.24 3.73 1.93
CA PRO A 58 -8.57 2.38 2.39
C PRO A 58 -8.62 1.42 1.20
N GLY A 59 -7.87 0.33 1.26
CA GLY A 59 -7.84 -0.68 0.20
C GLY A 59 -8.08 -2.10 0.71
N VAL A 60 -8.59 -2.94 -0.17
CA VAL A 60 -8.64 -4.38 0.03
C VAL A 60 -7.72 -5.04 -0.98
N ILE A 61 -6.82 -5.89 -0.53
CA ILE A 61 -5.93 -6.65 -1.40
C ILE A 61 -6.49 -8.05 -1.58
N LEU A 62 -6.74 -8.39 -2.84
CA LEU A 62 -7.14 -9.72 -3.29
C LEU A 62 -5.89 -10.46 -3.77
N VAL A 63 -5.53 -11.54 -3.09
CA VAL A 63 -4.47 -12.43 -3.54
C VAL A 63 -5.09 -13.51 -4.42
N THR A 64 -4.69 -13.55 -5.68
CA THR A 64 -5.13 -14.59 -6.61
C THR A 64 -4.39 -15.90 -6.37
N LYS A 65 -4.95 -17.02 -6.82
CA LYS A 65 -4.28 -18.34 -6.79
C LYS A 65 -2.94 -18.36 -7.54
N LYS A 66 -2.74 -17.43 -8.48
CA LYS A 66 -1.46 -17.20 -9.17
C LYS A 66 -0.50 -16.30 -8.38
N LYS A 67 -0.75 -16.08 -7.07
CA LYS A 67 0.02 -15.22 -6.17
C LYS A 67 0.14 -13.76 -6.63
N LYS A 68 -0.79 -13.29 -7.48
CA LYS A 68 -0.87 -11.86 -7.83
C LYS A 68 -1.76 -11.13 -6.85
N GLU A 69 -1.30 -9.99 -6.38
CA GLU A 69 -2.04 -9.07 -5.52
C GLU A 69 -2.76 -8.03 -6.36
N LEU A 70 -4.05 -7.85 -6.10
CA LEU A 70 -4.89 -6.88 -6.78
C LEU A 70 -5.56 -5.99 -5.75
N CYS A 71 -5.40 -4.68 -5.90
CA CYS A 71 -6.13 -3.69 -5.12
C CYS A 71 -7.59 -3.64 -5.57
N ALA A 72 -8.51 -3.64 -4.61
CA ALA A 72 -9.93 -3.57 -4.81
C ALA A 72 -10.54 -2.56 -3.84
N ASP A 73 -11.58 -1.86 -4.30
CA ASP A 73 -12.25 -0.82 -3.53
C ASP A 73 -13.17 -1.45 -2.45
N PRO A 74 -12.98 -1.16 -1.16
CA PRO A 74 -13.86 -1.67 -0.09
C PRO A 74 -15.33 -1.25 -0.24
N GLN A 75 -15.61 -0.16 -0.96
CA GLN A 75 -16.96 0.34 -1.21
C GLN A 75 -17.65 -0.37 -2.40
N ALA A 76 -16.90 -1.10 -3.22
CA ALA A 76 -17.49 -1.78 -4.37
C ALA A 76 -18.36 -2.97 -3.93
N PRO A 77 -19.61 -3.10 -4.43
CA PRO A 77 -20.53 -4.16 -4.00
C PRO A 77 -19.98 -5.58 -4.20
N TRP A 78 -19.24 -5.80 -5.29
CA TRP A 78 -18.63 -7.10 -5.56
C TRP A 78 -17.53 -7.42 -4.55
N VAL A 79 -16.74 -6.44 -4.09
CA VAL A 79 -15.69 -6.63 -3.07
C VAL A 79 -16.32 -6.98 -1.73
N GLN A 80 -17.39 -6.29 -1.34
CA GLN A 80 -18.13 -6.59 -0.12
C GLN A 80 -18.72 -8.00 -0.12
N ALA A 81 -19.25 -8.46 -1.26
CA ALA A 81 -19.74 -9.83 -1.41
C ALA A 81 -18.60 -10.86 -1.24
N HIS A 82 -17.39 -10.55 -1.72
CA HIS A 82 -16.22 -11.40 -1.53
C HIS A 82 -15.74 -11.39 -0.08
N LEU A 83 -15.64 -10.23 0.57
CA LEU A 83 -15.24 -10.13 1.98
C LEU A 83 -16.13 -11.00 2.87
N LYS A 84 -17.46 -10.92 2.70
CA LYS A 84 -18.41 -11.77 3.44
C LYS A 84 -18.11 -13.25 3.24
N HIS A 85 -17.92 -13.69 2.00
CA HIS A 85 -17.62 -15.10 1.71
C HIS A 85 -16.28 -15.55 2.29
N PHE A 86 -15.21 -14.76 2.14
CA PHE A 86 -13.88 -15.15 2.61
C PHE A 86 -13.70 -14.99 4.14
N GLN A 87 -14.49 -14.13 4.79
CA GLN A 87 -14.58 -14.06 6.25
C GLN A 87 -15.32 -15.29 6.81
N ILE A 88 -16.42 -15.72 6.17
CA ILE A 88 -17.12 -16.96 6.56
C ILE A 88 -16.19 -18.17 6.50
N VAL A 89 -15.34 -18.27 5.49
CA VAL A 89 -14.39 -19.40 5.34
C VAL A 89 -13.24 -19.37 6.36
N LYS A 90 -12.98 -18.22 6.98
CA LYS A 90 -11.92 -18.06 8.01
C LYS A 90 -12.42 -18.19 9.44
N ASN A 91 -13.72 -18.43 9.65
CA ASN A 91 -14.37 -18.60 10.96
C ASN A 91 -14.84 -20.04 11.16
#